data_AF-A0A2X0Q0J3-F1
#
_entry.id   AF-A0A2X0Q0J3-F1
#
_cell.length_a   1.000
_cell.length_b   1.000
_cell.length_c   1.000
_cell.angle_alpha   90.00
_cell.angle_beta   90.00
_cell.angle_gamma   90.00
#
_symmetry.space_group_name_H-M   'P 1'
#
loop_
_entity.id
_entity.type
_entity.pdbx_description
1 polymer ?
#
loop_
_entity_poly.entity_id
_entity_poly.type
_entity_poly.pdbx_seq_one_letter_code
_entity_poly.pdbx_strand_id
1 'polypeptide(L)' 'MNPRISELFDELDFITSIANNIHAGSLFASESIRKKLLRKAIDNLREIDVIRHSLNPQIPEPWASMSADEIIKGLGVYR' A
#
# COMPACT_ATOMS: atom_id res chain seq x y z
N MET A 1 -1.06 3.06 12.47
CA MET A 1 -0.94 3.03 10.99
C MET A 1 -0.46 4.41 10.56
N ASN A 2 0.54 4.50 9.68
CA ASN A 2 0.99 5.80 9.16
C ASN A 2 -0.18 6.41 8.33
N PRO A 3 -0.73 7.57 8.71
CA PRO A 3 -1.92 8.14 8.05
C PRO A 3 -1.69 8.41 6.56
N ARG A 4 -0.43 8.67 6.16
CA ARG A 4 -0.05 8.87 4.77
C ARG A 4 -0.24 7.62 3.90
N ILE A 5 -0.13 6.42 4.48
CA ILE A 5 -0.35 5.16 3.77
C ILE A 5 -1.82 5.06 3.35
N SER A 6 -2.75 5.38 4.25
CA SER A 6 -4.18 5.36 3.94
C SER A 6 -4.52 6.30 2.78
N GLU A 7 -4.01 7.54 2.84
CA GLU A 7 -4.23 8.53 1.77
C GLU A 7 -3.69 8.05 0.41
N LEU A 8 -2.53 7.40 0.38
CA LEU A 8 -1.94 6.88 -0.85
C LEU A 8 -2.80 5.77 -1.48
N PHE A 9 -3.40 4.90 -0.67
CA PHE A 9 -4.34 3.89 -1.15
C PHE A 9 -5.65 4.51 -1.65
N ASP A 10 -6.21 5.48 -0.93
CA ASP A 10 -7.40 6.21 -1.37
C ASP A 10 -7.18 6.89 -2.73
N GLU A 11 -5.99 7.50 -2.93
CA GLU A 11 -5.62 8.10 -4.21
C GLU A 11 -5.44 7.06 -5.34
N LEU A 12 -4.90 5.89 -5.04
CA LEU A 12 -4.76 4.79 -6.02
C LEU A 12 -6.12 4.24 -6.43
N ASP A 13 -7.05 4.09 -5.49
CA ASP A 13 -8.43 3.67 -5.77
C ASP A 13 -9.16 4.68 -6.65
N PHE A 14 -8.97 5.98 -6.37
CA PHE A 14 -9.49 7.06 -7.20
C PHE A 14 -8.94 7.01 -8.64
N ILE A 15 -7.62 6.82 -8.80
CA ILE A 15 -6.99 6.70 -10.13
C ILE A 15 -7.50 5.46 -10.87
N THR A 16 -7.65 4.33 -10.18
CA THR A 16 -8.17 3.08 -10.73
C THR A 16 -9.62 3.25 -11.22
N SER A 17 -10.45 3.89 -10.40
CA SER A 17 -11.83 4.22 -10.77
C SER A 17 -11.88 5.09 -12.04
N ILE A 18 -11.05 6.13 -12.13
CA ILE A 18 -10.98 6.96 -13.34
C ILE A 18 -10.51 6.13 -14.54
N ALA A 19 -9.47 5.32 -14.39
CA ALA A 19 -8.95 4.50 -15.49
C ALA A 19 -10.01 3.53 -16.04
N ASN A 20 -10.80 2.90 -15.16
CA ASN A 20 -11.90 2.02 -15.57
C ASN A 20 -13.01 2.78 -16.32
N ASN A 21 -13.36 3.98 -15.87
CA ASN A 21 -14.35 4.83 -16.54
C ASN A 21 -13.86 5.38 -17.89
N ILE A 22 -12.55 5.62 -18.04
CA ILE A 22 -11.93 5.98 -19.33
C ILE A 22 -11.99 4.80 -20.30
N HIS A 23 -11.74 3.59 -19.82
CA HIS A 23 -11.75 2.39 -20.65
C HIS A 23 -13.17 2.00 -21.15
N ALA A 24 -14.21 2.45 -20.44
CA ALA A 24 -15.63 2.21 -20.77
C ALA A 24 -16.21 3.12 -21.88
N GLY A 25 -15.36 3.76 -22.69
CA GLY A 25 -15.80 4.55 -23.86
C GLY A 25 -16.04 6.03 -23.57
N SER A 26 -15.52 6.56 -22.46
CA SER A 26 -15.56 8.00 -22.19
C SER A 26 -14.68 8.77 -23.18
N LEU A 27 -15.33 9.57 -24.02
CA LEU A 27 -14.79 10.42 -25.09
C LEU A 27 -13.74 11.48 -24.64
N PHE A 28 -13.35 11.52 -23.35
CA PHE A 28 -12.72 12.70 -22.73
C PHE A 28 -11.36 12.49 -22.08
N ALA A 29 -10.74 11.31 -22.17
CA ALA A 29 -9.35 11.17 -21.74
C ALA A 29 -8.40 11.55 -22.87
N SER A 30 -8.11 12.85 -23.00
CA SER A 30 -6.97 13.27 -23.80
C SER A 30 -5.72 12.51 -23.35
N GLU A 31 -4.83 12.21 -24.29
CA GLU A 31 -3.57 11.51 -24.01
C GLU A 31 -2.77 12.17 -22.86
N SER A 32 -2.89 13.49 -22.72
CA SER A 32 -2.31 14.27 -21.62
C SER A 32 -2.88 13.91 -20.24
N ILE A 33 -4.18 13.65 -20.12
CA ILE A 33 -4.83 13.23 -18.86
C ILE A 33 -4.36 11.83 -18.48
N ARG A 34 -4.33 10.89 -19.44
CA ARG A 34 -3.79 9.53 -19.20
C ARG A 34 -2.36 9.57 -18.70
N LYS A 35 -1.48 10.33 -19.37
CA LYS A 35 -0.07 10.50 -18.94
C LYS A 35 0.04 11.12 -17.54
N LYS A 36 -0.85 12.05 -17.18
CA LYS A 36 -0.85 12.66 -15.84
C LYS A 36 -1.28 11.66 -14.76
N LEU A 37 -2.33 10.88 -15.02
CA LEU A 37 -2.78 9.83 -14.09
C LEU A 37 -1.72 8.75 -13.91
N LEU A 38 -1.10 8.29 -15.00
CA LEU A 38 -0.04 7.29 -14.95
C LEU A 38 1.16 7.78 -14.12
N ARG A 39 1.59 9.02 -14.31
CA ARG A 39 2.67 9.62 -13.49
C ARG A 39 2.30 9.64 -12.01
N LYS A 40 1.09 10.11 -11.67
CA LYS A 40 0.64 10.15 -10.27
C LYS A 40 0.59 8.74 -9.65
N ALA A 41 0.11 7.74 -10.38
CA ALA A 41 0.11 6.36 -9.90
C ALA A 41 1.53 5.84 -9.63
N ILE A 42 2.48 6.11 -10.54
CA ILE A 42 3.89 5.71 -10.35
C ILE A 42 4.50 6.40 -9.13
N ASP A 43 4.23 7.69 -8.93
CA ASP A 43 4.73 8.45 -7.78
C ASP A 43 4.17 7.90 -6.46
N ASN A 44 2.87 7.59 -6.41
CA ASN A 44 2.24 6.98 -5.23
C ASN A 44 2.83 5.60 -4.92
N LEU A 45 3.06 4.76 -5.94
CA LEU A 45 3.68 3.44 -5.75
C LEU A 45 5.12 3.56 -5.23
N ARG A 46 5.89 4.55 -5.69
CA ARG A 46 7.23 4.83 -5.15
C ARG A 46 7.18 5.25 -3.69
N GLU A 47 6.25 6.11 -3.31
CA GLU A 47 6.10 6.55 -1.93
C GLU A 47 5.72 5.39 -1.00
N ILE A 48 4.79 4.52 -1.43
CA ILE A 48 4.44 3.29 -0.72
C ILE A 48 5.69 2.40 -0.54
N ASP A 49 6.51 2.24 -1.57
CA ASP A 49 7.71 1.41 -1.48
C ASP A 49 8.74 1.99 -0.51
N VAL A 50 8.94 3.32 -0.50
CA VAL A 50 9.79 4.00 0.49
C VAL A 50 9.28 3.76 1.92
N ILE A 51 7.96 3.91 2.14
CA ILE A 51 7.37 3.68 3.45
C ILE A 51 7.48 2.20 3.84
N ARG A 52 7.28 1.27 2.91
CA ARG A 52 7.45 -0.16 3.14
C ARG A 52 8.86 -0.49 3.62
N HIS A 53 9.89 0.08 2.97
CA HIS A 53 11.27 -0.13 3.37
C HIS A 53 11.58 0.53 4.72
N SER A 54 11.00 1.69 5.04
CA SER A 54 11.19 2.35 6.33
C SER A 54 10.48 1.64 7.48
N LEU A 55 9.37 0.94 7.19
CA LEU A 55 8.65 0.15 8.17
C LEU A 55 9.38 -1.11 8.61
N ASN A 56 10.47 -1.53 7.91
CA ASN A 56 11.28 -2.74 8.12
C ASN A 56 10.95 -3.43 9.45
N PRO A 57 9.89 -4.26 9.48
CA PRO A 57 9.35 -4.74 10.74
C PRO A 57 10.35 -5.76 11.28
N GLN A 58 11.28 -5.29 12.11
CA GLN A 58 12.12 -6.17 12.88
C GLN A 58 11.24 -6.77 13.95
N ILE A 59 11.03 -8.08 13.84
CA ILE A 59 10.53 -8.84 14.98
C ILE A 59 11.60 -8.67 16.06
N PRO A 60 11.28 -8.11 17.24
CA PRO A 60 12.26 -7.93 18.28
C PRO A 60 12.71 -9.31 18.82
N GLU A 61 13.95 -9.43 19.30
CA GLU A 61 14.33 -10.59 20.11
C GLU A 61 13.53 -10.59 21.44
N PRO A 62 13.11 -11.76 21.96
CA PRO A 62 13.40 -13.10 21.45
C PRO A 62 12.45 -13.58 20.35
N TRP A 63 11.39 -12.82 20.01
CA TRP A 63 10.39 -13.28 19.05
C TRP A 63 10.95 -13.52 17.64
N ALA A 64 12.04 -12.84 17.27
CA ALA A 64 12.75 -13.10 16.01
C ALA A 64 13.40 -14.49 15.94
N SER A 65 13.78 -15.07 17.09
CA SER A 65 14.37 -16.40 17.20
C SER A 65 13.36 -17.49 17.58
N MET A 66 12.12 -17.13 17.89
CA MET A 66 11.04 -18.07 18.23
C MET A 66 10.32 -18.58 16.99
N SER A 67 9.98 -19.87 17.00
CA SER A 67 9.08 -20.47 16.01
C SER A 67 7.64 -19.97 16.18
N ALA A 68 6.84 -20.06 15.11
CA ALA A 68 5.42 -19.68 15.15
C ALA A 68 4.65 -20.41 16.28
N ASP A 69 4.95 -21.68 16.52
CA ASP A 69 4.33 -22.48 17.59
C ASP A 69 4.68 -21.96 18.99
N GLU A 70 5.92 -21.51 19.20
CA GLU A 70 6.37 -20.93 20.47
C GLU A 70 5.70 -19.58 20.73
N ILE A 71 5.56 -18.76 19.68
CA ILE A 71 4.84 -17.47 19.76
C ILE A 71 3.36 -17.70 20.11
N ILE A 72 2.69 -18.62 19.41
CA ILE A 72 1.27 -18.92 19.63
C ILE A 72 1.03 -19.52 21.03
N LYS A 73 1.90 -20.43 21.48
CA LYS A 73 1.82 -20.99 22.84
C LYS A 73 2.04 -19.91 23.91
N GLY A 74 2.95 -18.96 23.69
CA GLY A 74 3.23 -17.84 24.59
C GLY A 74 2.09 -16.82 24.69
N LEU A 75 1.38 -16.55 23.59
CA LEU A 75 0.21 -15.65 23.58
C LEU A 75 -0.98 -16.20 24.39
N GLY A 76 -1.07 -17.52 24.58
CA GLY A 76 -2.10 -18.17 25.39
C GLY A 76 -1.87 -18.16 26.90
N VAL A 77 -0.74 -17.61 27.38
CA VAL A 77 -0.33 -17.67 28.80
C VAL A 77 -0.71 -16.41 29.59
N TYR A 78 -0.96 -15.28 28.91
CA TYR A 78 -1.55 -14.10 29.56
C TYR A 78 -3.08 -14.24 29.55
N ARG A 79 -3.62 -14.82 30.62
CA ARG A 79 -5.01 -14.64 31.04
C ARG A 79 -5.12 -13.51 32.04
#